data_AF-A0A4Y8AR78-F1
#
_entry.id   AF-A0A4Y8AR78-F1
#
_cell.length_a   1.000
_cell.length_b   1.000
_cell.length_c   1.000
_cell.angle_alpha   90.00
_cell.angle_beta   90.00
_cell.angle_gamma   90.00
#
_symmetry.space_group_name_H-M   'P 1'
#
loop_
_entity.id
_entity.type
_entity.pdbx_description
1 polymer ?
#
loop_
_entity_poly.entity_id
_entity_poly.type
_entity_poly.pdbx_seq_one_letter_code
_entity_poly.pdbx_strand_id
1 'polypeptide(L)' 'MEGLNYIGAGLIVIGAGIGIGRIGGQAMEAIARQPEASGKIQTAMLIAAALIEGIGFAALFAA' A
#
# COMPACT_ATOMS: atom_id res chain seq x y z
N MET A 1 11.82 -5.25 26.01
CA MET A 1 11.12 -4.28 25.14
C MET A 1 10.88 -4.82 23.74
N GLU A 2 11.59 -5.86 23.29
CA GLU A 2 11.43 -6.48 21.95
C GLU A 2 9.99 -6.93 21.62
N GLY A 3 9.24 -7.46 22.61
CA GLY A 3 7.84 -7.83 22.41
C GLY A 3 6.92 -6.70 21.95
N LEU A 4 7.22 -5.44 22.33
CA LEU A 4 6.45 -4.27 21.91
C LEU A 4 6.78 -3.87 20.46
N ASN A 5 8.03 -4.09 20.02
CA ASN A 5 8.47 -3.82 18.65
C ASN A 5 7.73 -4.72 17.65
N TYR A 6 7.58 -6.01 17.95
CA TYR A 6 6.82 -6.94 17.10
C TYR A 6 5.35 -6.57 16.95
N ILE A 7 4.73 -6.07 18.03
CA ILE A 7 3.34 -5.56 17.98
C ILE A 7 3.28 -4.30 17.10
N GLY A 8 4.22 -3.37 17.28
CA GLY A 8 4.31 -2.16 16.46
C GLY A 8 4.49 -2.47 14.98
N ALA A 9 5.39 -3.39 14.64
CA ALA A 9 5.62 -3.84 13.26
C ALA A 9 4.37 -4.49 12.65
N GLY A 10 3.68 -5.34 13.41
CA GLY A 10 2.40 -5.94 12.97
C GLY A 10 1.34 -4.89 12.65
N LEU A 11 1.22 -3.84 13.48
CA LEU A 11 0.28 -2.74 13.23
C LEU A 11 0.63 -1.95 11.94
N ILE A 12 1.91 -1.72 11.68
CA ILE A 12 2.35 -1.05 10.46
C ILE A 12 2.00 -1.89 9.22
N VAL A 13 2.26 -3.19 9.26
CA VAL A 13 1.94 -4.11 8.14
C VAL A 13 0.43 -4.15 7.87
N ILE A 14 -0.41 -4.16 8.92
CA ILE A 14 -1.87 -4.09 8.78
C ILE A 14 -2.28 -2.77 8.11
N GLY A 15 -1.73 -1.64 8.55
CA GLY A 15 -1.99 -0.33 7.96
C GLY A 15 -1.59 -0.26 6.48
N ALA A 16 -0.42 -0.81 6.14
CA ALA A 16 0.07 -0.88 4.77
C ALA A 16 -0.85 -1.73 3.89
N GLY A 17 -1.26 -2.91 4.36
CA GLY A 17 -2.19 -3.78 3.64
C GLY A 17 -3.54 -3.14 3.35
N ILE A 18 -4.12 -2.43 4.33
CA ILE A 18 -5.36 -1.66 4.14
C ILE A 18 -5.15 -0.54 3.11
N GLY A 19 -4.04 0.19 3.20
CA GLY A 19 -3.72 1.28 2.28
C GLY A 19 -3.60 0.81 0.83
N ILE A 20 -2.79 -0.23 0.59
CA ILE A 20 -2.59 -0.80 -0.75
C ILE A 20 -3.89 -1.37 -1.31
N GLY A 21 -4.67 -2.10 -0.49
CA GLY A 21 -5.97 -2.63 -0.92
C GLY A 21 -6.93 -1.55 -1.41
N ARG A 22 -6.96 -0.39 -0.72
CA ARG A 22 -7.78 0.76 -1.13
C ARG A 22 -7.28 1.40 -2.43
N ILE A 23 -5.97 1.59 -2.57
CA ILE A 23 -5.36 2.14 -3.79
C ILE A 23 -5.69 1.24 -4.99
N GLY A 24 -5.48 -0.06 -4.85
CA GLY A 24 -5.78 -1.03 -5.91
C GLY A 24 -7.26 -1.05 -6.27
N GLY A 25 -8.16 -1.10 -5.28
CA GLY A 25 -9.60 -1.07 -5.50
C GLY A 25 -10.07 0.18 -6.25
N GLN A 26 -9.62 1.36 -5.81
CA GLN A 26 -9.97 2.63 -6.45
C GLN A 26 -9.39 2.74 -7.87
N ALA A 27 -8.19 2.21 -8.10
CA ALA A 27 -7.62 2.16 -9.44
C ALA A 27 -8.44 1.25 -10.36
N MET A 28 -8.90 0.09 -9.89
CA MET A 28 -9.76 -0.80 -10.68
C MET A 28 -11.10 -0.14 -11.03
N GLU A 29 -11.74 0.53 -10.07
CA GLU A 29 -12.96 1.29 -10.32
C GLU A 29 -12.74 2.42 -11.34
N ALA A 30 -11.63 3.15 -11.23
CA ALA A 30 -11.28 4.22 -12.16
C ALA A 30 -11.01 3.69 -13.57
N ILE A 31 -10.28 2.57 -13.70
CA ILE A 31 -10.02 1.90 -14.99
C ILE A 31 -11.32 1.40 -15.60
N ALA A 32 -12.24 0.85 -14.80
CA ALA A 32 -13.54 0.40 -15.29
C ALA A 32 -14.38 1.56 -15.85
N ARG A 33 -14.24 2.78 -15.31
CA ARG A 33 -14.91 3.99 -15.81
C ARG A 33 -14.23 4.60 -17.04
N GLN A 34 -12.91 4.52 -17.12
CA GLN A 34 -12.10 5.10 -18.20
C GLN A 34 -11.00 4.12 -18.66
N PRO A 35 -11.34 3.11 -19.49
CA PRO A 35 -10.39 2.08 -19.93
C PRO A 35 -9.20 2.66 -20.72
N GLU A 36 -9.42 3.73 -21.49
CA GLU A 36 -8.40 4.43 -22.26
C GLU A 36 -7.32 5.10 -21.40
N ALA A 37 -7.64 5.40 -20.14
CA ALA A 37 -6.71 5.99 -19.17
C ALA A 37 -5.94 4.93 -18.36
N SER A 38 -6.12 3.63 -18.64
CA SER A 38 -5.62 2.53 -17.80
C SER A 38 -4.13 2.63 -17.49
N GLY A 39 -3.28 2.89 -18.48
CA GLY A 39 -1.83 3.02 -18.26
C GLY A 39 -1.45 4.17 -17.32
N LYS A 40 -2.16 5.30 -17.39
CA LYS A 40 -1.93 6.45 -16.50
C LYS A 40 -2.40 6.14 -15.07
N ILE A 41 -3.58 5.54 -14.94
CA ILE A 41 -4.14 5.15 -13.63
C ILE A 41 -3.25 4.10 -12.96
N GLN A 42 -2.81 3.08 -13.70
CA GLN A 42 -1.91 2.06 -13.19
C GLN A 42 -0.56 2.65 -12.75
N THR A 43 -0.01 3.60 -13.51
CA THR A 43 1.24 4.27 -13.12
C THR A 43 1.08 5.03 -11.81
N ALA A 44 0.00 5.82 -11.67
CA ALA A 44 -0.29 6.55 -10.43
C ALA A 44 -0.53 5.60 -9.24
N MET A 45 -1.28 4.51 -9.47
CA MET A 45 -1.53 3.44 -8.50
C MET A 45 -0.22 2.82 -8.00
N LEU A 46 0.70 2.47 -8.90
CA LEU A 46 1.99 1.88 -8.55
C LEU A 46 2.87 2.84 -7.76
N ILE A 47 2.90 4.13 -8.12
CA ILE A 47 3.65 5.15 -7.37
C ILE A 47 3.09 5.26 -5.93
N ALA A 48 1.76 5.35 -5.79
CA ALA A 48 1.12 5.44 -4.48
C ALA A 48 1.33 4.15 -3.66
N ALA A 49 1.23 2.98 -4.27
CA ALA A 49 1.50 1.69 -3.64
C ALA A 49 2.96 1.58 -3.17
N ALA A 50 3.92 2.02 -4.00
CA ALA A 50 5.35 1.99 -3.66
C ALA A 50 5.69 2.87 -2.44
N LEU A 51 5.01 4.01 -2.27
CA LEU A 51 5.19 4.86 -1.08
C LEU A 51 4.70 4.17 0.20
N ILE A 52 3.58 3.43 0.12
CA ILE A 52 3.05 2.67 1.27
C ILE A 52 3.93 1.45 1.56
N GLU A 53 4.33 0.70 0.52
CA GLU A 53 5.26 -0.43 0.64
C GLU A 53 6.58 0.00 1.27
N GLY A 54 7.12 1.19 0.96
CA GLY A 54 8.34 1.68 1.59
C GLY A 54 8.26 1.76 3.12
N ILE A 55 7.09 2.15 3.65
CA ILE A 55 6.84 2.21 5.10
C ILE A 55 6.60 0.81 5.67
N GLY A 56 5.80 -0.01 4.98
CA GLY A 56 5.53 -1.40 5.37
C GLY A 56 6.81 -2.25 5.42
N PHE A 57 7.69 -2.10 4.43
CA PHE A 57 8.98 -2.76 4.35
C PHE A 57 9.93 -2.29 5.46
N ALA A 58 9.98 -0.99 5.76
CA ALA A 58 10.79 -0.46 6.85
C ALA A 58 10.40 -1.06 8.22
N ALA A 59 9.12 -1.40 8.42
CA ALA A 59 8.64 -2.03 9.65
C ALA A 59 9.28 -3.40 9.92
N LEU A 60 9.69 -4.13 8.88
CA LEU A 60 10.36 -5.42 9.02
C LEU A 60 11.74 -5.28 9.67
N PHE A 61 12.38 -4.12 9.54
CA PHE A 61 13.70 -3.82 10.12
C PHE A 61 13.61 -3.03 11.44
N ALA A 62 12.43 -2.50 11.77
CA ALA A 62 12.17 -1.85 13.05
C ALA A 62 11.75 -2.83 14.17
N ALA A 63 11.42 -4.07 13.79
CA ALA A 63 11.00 -5.16 14.67
C ALA A 63 12.18 -5.79 15.42
#